data_AF-A0A526PWJ6-F1
#
_entry.id   AF-A0A526PWJ6-F1
#
_cell.length_a   1.000
_cell.length_b   1.000
_cell.length_c   1.000
_cell.angle_alpha   90.00
_cell.angle_beta   90.00
_cell.angle_gamma   90.00
#
_symmetry.space_group_name_H-M   'P 1'
#
loop_
_entity.id
_entity.type
_entity.pdbx_description
1 polymer ?
#
loop_
_entity_poly.entity_id
_entity_poly.type
_entity_poly.pdbx_seq_one_letter_code
_entity_poly.pdbx_strand_id
1 'polypeptide(L)'
;HVRVALACTNEENLDSIKVSVETAVAAGKEAMVDCEHFFDGFKANPSYALACARTAYDAGACWVVLCDTNGGTQPSEVRAIVETVIAGGIPGDHLGIHAHDDTGQAVANSLAAVEAGVRQI
;
A
#
# COMPACT_ATOMS: atom_id res chain seq x y z
N HIS A 1 3.17 13.36 -1.45
CA HIS A 1 2.35 13.46 -0.23
C HIS A 1 3.20 13.74 1.01
N VAL A 2 4.08 12.81 1.43
CA VAL A 2 4.95 12.90 2.64
C VAL A 2 5.54 14.29 2.93
N ARG A 3 6.36 14.85 2.03
CA ARG A 3 6.99 16.18 2.26
C ARG A 3 6.00 17.33 2.50
N VAL A 4 4.81 17.28 1.87
CA VAL A 4 3.84 18.37 1.88
C VAL A 4 2.83 18.21 3.00
N ALA A 5 2.36 16.99 3.25
CA ALA A 5 1.33 16.70 4.24
C ALA A 5 1.91 16.38 5.63
N LEU A 6 3.00 15.60 5.68
CA LEU A 6 3.63 15.16 6.94
C LEU A 6 4.81 16.04 7.35
N ALA A 7 5.31 16.88 6.44
CA ALA A 7 6.46 17.76 6.66
C ALA A 7 7.72 17.02 7.15
N CYS A 8 7.88 15.75 6.77
CA CYS A 8 9.05 14.91 7.08
C CYS A 8 9.77 14.43 5.81
N THR A 9 10.97 13.91 6.01
CA THR A 9 11.76 13.23 4.99
C THR A 9 11.24 11.81 4.71
N ASN A 10 11.68 11.23 3.60
CA ASN A 10 11.35 9.84 3.27
C ASN A 10 11.88 8.86 4.33
N GLU A 11 13.08 9.09 4.85
CA GLU A 11 13.70 8.24 5.87
C GLU A 11 12.93 8.29 7.19
N GLU A 12 12.60 9.50 7.66
CA GLU A 12 11.77 9.70 8.86
C GLU A 12 10.40 9.03 8.74
N ASN A 13 9.79 9.07 7.54
CA ASN A 13 8.52 8.40 7.31
C ASN A 13 8.64 6.87 7.38
N LEU A 14 9.70 6.28 6.80
CA LEU A 14 9.94 4.84 6.89
C LEU A 14 10.17 4.41 8.35
N ASP A 15 10.95 5.18 9.11
CA ASP A 15 11.15 4.92 10.54
C ASP A 15 9.83 5.03 11.32
N SER A 16 9.00 6.02 11.00
CA SER A 16 7.67 6.19 11.61
C SER A 16 6.75 5.01 11.33
N ILE A 17 6.69 4.52 10.08
CA ILE A 17 5.92 3.33 9.71
C ILE A 17 6.39 2.13 10.53
N LYS A 18 7.70 1.87 10.55
CA LYS A 18 8.30 0.75 11.26
C LYS A 18 7.94 0.78 12.75
N VAL A 19 8.25 1.88 13.43
CA VAL A 19 8.02 2.02 14.88
C VAL A 19 6.54 1.88 15.22
N SER A 20 5.65 2.42 14.39
CA SER A 20 4.21 2.32 14.61
C SER A 20 3.71 0.89 14.55
N VAL A 21 4.14 0.12 13.54
CA VAL A 21 3.76 -1.29 13.37
C VAL A 21 4.36 -2.14 14.49
N GLU A 22 5.67 -2.01 14.76
CA GLU A 22 6.35 -2.76 15.82
C GLU A 22 5.71 -2.52 17.19
N THR A 23 5.28 -1.27 17.47
CA THR A 23 4.59 -0.92 18.71
C THR A 23 3.23 -1.62 18.83
N ALA A 24 2.44 -1.63 17.75
CA ALA A 24 1.15 -2.31 17.74
C ALA A 24 1.30 -3.82 17.92
N VAL A 25 2.27 -4.44 17.23
CA VAL A 25 2.57 -5.87 17.34
C VAL A 25 3.06 -6.22 18.76
N ALA A 26 3.96 -5.41 19.34
CA ALA A 26 4.45 -5.61 20.71
C ALA A 26 3.34 -5.49 21.77
N ALA A 27 2.28 -4.74 21.48
CA ALA A 27 1.07 -4.66 22.32
C ALA A 27 0.10 -5.83 22.11
N GLY A 28 0.46 -6.83 21.31
CA GLY A 28 -0.37 -7.99 20.98
C GLY A 28 -1.55 -7.63 20.07
N LYS A 29 -1.41 -6.58 19.25
CA LYS A 29 -2.43 -6.17 18.26
C LYS A 29 -2.01 -6.59 16.87
N GLU A 30 -3.01 -6.80 16.01
CA GLU A 30 -2.81 -6.95 14.57
C GLU A 30 -2.75 -5.57 13.93
N ALA A 31 -1.67 -5.31 13.19
CA ALA A 31 -1.47 -4.03 12.52
C ALA A 31 -1.86 -4.13 11.05
N MET A 32 -2.76 -3.26 10.62
CA MET A 32 -3.06 -3.03 9.20
C MET A 32 -2.50 -1.66 8.83
N VAL A 33 -1.70 -1.59 7.78
CA VAL A 33 -1.12 -0.33 7.31
C VAL A 33 -1.78 0.06 6.01
N ASP A 34 -2.44 1.20 6.06
CA ASP A 34 -3.02 1.81 4.88
C ASP A 34 -2.00 2.69 4.17
N CYS A 35 -1.58 2.27 2.98
CA CYS A 35 -0.61 3.00 2.18
C CYS A 35 -1.32 4.10 1.41
N GLU A 36 -1.69 5.18 2.10
CA GLU A 36 -2.37 6.32 1.49
C GLU A 36 -1.58 6.86 0.28
N HIS A 37 -2.31 7.16 -0.79
CA HIS A 37 -1.78 7.59 -2.09
C HIS A 37 -0.79 6.61 -2.73
N PHE A 38 -0.88 5.31 -2.44
CA PHE A 38 0.09 4.32 -2.92
C PHE A 38 0.26 4.35 -4.43
N PHE A 39 -0.82 4.28 -5.22
CA PHE A 39 -0.69 4.17 -6.68
C PHE A 39 -0.06 5.43 -7.31
N ASP A 40 -0.42 6.64 -6.85
CA ASP A 40 0.22 7.87 -7.32
C ASP A 40 1.66 7.99 -6.82
N GLY A 41 1.92 7.60 -5.58
CA GLY A 41 3.26 7.51 -5.01
C GLY A 41 4.14 6.54 -5.80
N PHE A 42 3.60 5.40 -6.22
CA PHE A 42 4.28 4.42 -7.04
C PHE A 42 4.58 4.97 -8.42
N LYS A 43 3.60 5.59 -9.10
CA LYS A 43 3.81 6.22 -10.42
C LYS A 43 4.89 7.33 -10.38
N ALA A 44 4.98 8.07 -9.27
CA ALA A 44 5.96 9.13 -9.10
C ALA A 44 7.35 8.65 -8.63
N ASN A 45 7.39 7.67 -7.72
CA ASN A 45 8.61 7.12 -7.14
C ASN A 45 8.39 5.66 -6.70
N PRO A 46 8.53 4.69 -7.63
CA PRO A 46 8.26 3.28 -7.35
C PRO A 46 9.10 2.70 -6.22
N SER A 47 10.38 3.07 -6.16
CA SER A 47 11.30 2.52 -5.15
C SER A 47 10.90 2.95 -3.74
N TYR A 48 10.47 4.20 -3.57
CA TYR A 48 10.00 4.68 -2.28
C TYR A 48 8.63 4.11 -1.88
N ALA A 49 7.69 4.02 -2.82
CA ALA A 49 6.39 3.39 -2.55
C ALA A 49 6.55 1.93 -2.12
N LEU A 50 7.40 1.17 -2.81
CA LEU A 50 7.76 -0.19 -2.43
C LEU A 50 8.45 -0.26 -1.08
N ALA A 51 9.35 0.69 -0.77
CA ALA A 51 9.99 0.76 0.54
C ALA A 51 8.96 0.96 1.66
N CYS A 52 7.97 1.86 1.52
CA CYS A 52 6.92 2.04 2.52
C CYS A 52 6.12 0.76 2.76
N ALA A 53 5.63 0.13 1.69
CA ALA A 53 4.87 -1.12 1.77
C ALA A 53 5.70 -2.24 2.40
N ARG A 54 6.97 -2.36 2.01
CA ARG A 54 7.87 -3.39 2.51
C ARG A 54 8.24 -3.16 3.97
N THR A 55 8.48 -1.92 4.38
CA THR A 55 8.75 -1.57 5.77
C THR A 55 7.56 -1.93 6.67
N ALA A 56 6.33 -1.68 6.23
CA ALA A 56 5.14 -2.10 6.97
C ALA A 56 5.07 -3.63 7.12
N TYR A 57 5.27 -4.36 6.02
CA TYR A 57 5.25 -5.82 6.01
C TYR A 57 6.35 -6.43 6.89
N ASP A 58 7.60 -6.01 6.70
CA ASP A 58 8.76 -6.52 7.44
C ASP A 58 8.68 -6.19 8.94
N ALA A 59 8.00 -5.10 9.31
CA ALA A 59 7.73 -4.74 10.70
C ALA A 59 6.62 -5.58 11.37
N GLY A 60 5.92 -6.42 10.61
CA GLY A 60 4.91 -7.36 11.11
C GLY A 60 3.46 -6.94 10.88
N ALA A 61 3.19 -6.02 9.95
CA ALA A 61 1.81 -5.73 9.55
C ALA A 61 1.15 -6.98 8.95
N CYS A 62 -0.06 -7.32 9.41
CA CYS A 62 -0.81 -8.43 8.86
C CYS A 62 -1.34 -8.12 7.45
N TRP A 63 -1.68 -6.84 7.21
CA TRP A 63 -2.13 -6.34 5.92
C TRP A 63 -1.39 -5.06 5.54
N VAL A 64 -0.90 -5.03 4.30
CA VAL A 64 -0.47 -3.79 3.62
C VAL A 64 -1.53 -3.45 2.58
N VAL A 65 -2.31 -2.40 2.83
CA VAL A 65 -3.44 -2.00 1.99
C VAL A 65 -2.97 -0.96 0.98
N LEU A 66 -3.11 -1.25 -0.31
CA LEU A 66 -2.72 -0.35 -1.39
C LEU A 66 -3.88 0.58 -1.73
N CYS A 67 -3.75 1.89 -1.45
CA CYS A 67 -4.81 2.86 -1.71
C CYS A 67 -4.73 3.51 -3.09
N ASP A 68 -5.83 3.47 -3.85
CA ASP A 68 -6.12 4.38 -4.96
C ASP A 68 -6.86 5.62 -4.45
N THR A 69 -6.18 6.42 -3.62
CA THR A 69 -6.78 7.54 -2.86
C THR A 69 -7.44 8.60 -3.74
N ASN A 70 -6.92 8.83 -4.95
CA ASN A 70 -7.51 9.80 -5.89
C ASN A 70 -8.55 9.16 -6.84
N GLY A 71 -8.78 7.85 -6.74
CA GLY A 71 -9.79 7.12 -7.54
C GLY A 71 -9.58 7.19 -9.05
N GLY A 72 -8.33 7.34 -9.50
CA GLY A 72 -7.98 7.64 -10.89
C GLY A 72 -7.04 6.63 -11.54
N THR A 73 -6.75 5.51 -10.88
CA THR A 73 -5.87 4.47 -11.43
C THR A 73 -6.69 3.51 -12.28
N GLN A 74 -6.22 3.16 -13.48
CA GLN A 74 -6.95 2.23 -14.35
C GLN A 74 -6.76 0.77 -13.93
N PRO A 75 -7.74 -0.14 -14.19
CA PRO A 75 -7.64 -1.55 -13.77
C PRO A 75 -6.37 -2.27 -14.23
N SER A 76 -5.89 -1.99 -15.45
CA SER A 76 -4.63 -2.57 -15.97
C SER A 76 -3.40 -2.06 -15.23
N GLU A 77 -3.41 -0.82 -14.76
CA GLU A 77 -2.34 -0.25 -13.95
C GLU A 77 -2.35 -0.86 -12.55
N VAL A 78 -3.54 -1.00 -11.94
CA VAL A 78 -3.70 -1.69 -10.65
C VAL A 78 -3.10 -3.09 -10.71
N ARG A 79 -3.45 -3.88 -11.73
CA ARG A 79 -2.91 -5.24 -11.93
C ARG A 79 -1.38 -5.24 -11.97
N ALA A 80 -0.78 -4.43 -12.85
CA ALA A 80 0.67 -4.41 -13.07
C ALA A 80 1.43 -3.94 -11.82
N ILE A 81 0.88 -2.95 -11.10
CA ILE A 81 1.49 -2.43 -9.88
C ILE A 81 1.40 -3.48 -8.75
N VAL A 82 0.26 -4.14 -8.58
CA VAL A 82 0.10 -5.23 -7.60
C VAL A 82 1.06 -6.38 -7.89
N GLU A 83 1.18 -6.82 -9.14
CA GLU A 83 2.13 -7.86 -9.55
C GLU A 83 3.58 -7.46 -9.22
N THR A 84 3.92 -6.18 -9.37
CA THR A 84 5.24 -5.65 -8.99
C THR A 84 5.45 -5.67 -7.48
N VAL A 85 4.44 -5.32 -6.68
CA VAL A 85 4.51 -5.39 -5.20
C VAL A 85 4.73 -6.84 -4.74
N ILE A 86 4.01 -7.79 -5.34
CA ILE A 86 4.17 -9.22 -5.04
C ILE A 86 5.56 -9.73 -5.44
N ALA A 87 6.04 -9.38 -6.63
CA ALA A 87 7.40 -9.70 -7.06
C ALA A 87 8.47 -9.04 -6.17
N GLY A 88 8.15 -7.91 -5.54
CA GLY A 88 8.95 -7.22 -4.53
C GLY A 88 9.00 -7.90 -3.16
N GLY A 89 8.29 -9.03 -3.00
CA GLY A 89 8.39 -9.91 -1.84
C GLY A 89 7.32 -9.73 -0.77
N ILE A 90 6.23 -9.00 -1.05
CA ILE A 90 5.05 -8.97 -0.18
C ILE A 90 4.01 -9.94 -0.76
N PRO A 91 3.76 -11.09 -0.13
CA PRO A 91 2.85 -12.09 -0.70
C PRO A 91 1.41 -11.57 -0.72
N GLY A 92 0.64 -11.98 -1.74
CA GLY A 92 -0.72 -11.45 -1.98
C GLY A 92 -1.73 -11.74 -0.86
N ASP A 93 -1.51 -12.77 -0.06
CA ASP A 93 -2.28 -13.09 1.14
C ASP A 93 -1.99 -12.18 2.34
N HIS A 94 -1.08 -11.21 2.19
CA HIS A 94 -0.81 -10.10 3.10
C HIS A 94 -1.09 -8.72 2.46
N LEU A 95 -1.69 -8.69 1.26
CA LEU A 95 -2.03 -7.44 0.56
C LEU A 95 -3.53 -7.18 0.58
N GLY A 96 -3.87 -5.90 0.73
CA GLY A 96 -5.20 -5.33 0.60
C GLY A 96 -5.31 -4.32 -0.55
N ILE A 97 -6.53 -4.07 -1.04
CA ILE A 97 -6.83 -3.00 -2.00
C ILE A 97 -7.91 -2.07 -1.43
N HIS A 98 -7.64 -0.77 -1.43
CA HIS A 98 -8.62 0.26 -1.10
C HIS A 98 -8.79 1.16 -2.32
N ALA A 99 -9.87 0.95 -3.08
CA ALA A 99 -10.13 1.67 -4.33
C ALA A 99 -11.23 2.72 -4.15
N HIS A 100 -10.92 3.99 -4.39
CA HIS A 100 -11.94 5.04 -4.48
C HIS A 100 -12.62 5.04 -5.86
N ASP A 101 -13.82 5.62 -5.92
CA ASP A 101 -14.72 5.53 -7.09
C ASP A 101 -14.86 6.85 -7.87
N ASP A 102 -13.92 7.79 -7.74
CA ASP A 102 -13.97 9.12 -8.37
C ASP A 102 -14.12 9.06 -9.90
N THR A 103 -13.61 8.00 -10.54
CA THR A 103 -13.76 7.73 -11.98
C THR A 103 -14.74 6.59 -12.30
N GLY A 104 -15.51 6.10 -11.33
CA GLY A 104 -16.43 4.97 -11.50
C GLY A 104 -15.72 3.63 -11.73
N GLN A 105 -14.48 3.50 -11.26
CA GLN A 105 -13.62 2.33 -11.49
C GLN A 105 -13.38 1.49 -10.21
N ALA A 106 -13.91 1.86 -9.04
CA ALA A 106 -13.55 1.20 -7.77
C ALA A 106 -13.74 -0.31 -7.82
N VAL A 107 -14.91 -0.78 -8.27
CA VAL A 107 -15.21 -2.22 -8.38
C VAL A 107 -14.28 -2.91 -9.37
N ALA A 108 -14.02 -2.28 -10.52
CA ALA A 108 -13.12 -2.85 -11.54
C ALA A 108 -11.67 -2.95 -11.02
N ASN A 109 -11.22 -1.95 -10.29
CA ASN A 109 -9.90 -1.90 -9.65
C ASN A 109 -9.77 -2.96 -8.54
N SER A 110 -10.79 -3.12 -7.69
CA SER A 110 -10.82 -4.17 -6.67
C SER A 110 -10.73 -5.57 -7.29
N LEU A 111 -11.49 -5.84 -8.36
CA LEU A 111 -11.43 -7.12 -9.06
C LEU A 111 -10.05 -7.35 -9.72
N ALA A 112 -9.49 -6.33 -10.37
CA ALA A 112 -8.16 -6.42 -10.98
C ALA A 112 -7.06 -6.71 -9.94
N ALA A 113 -7.14 -6.12 -8.75
CA ALA A 113 -6.22 -6.39 -7.65
C ALA A 113 -6.35 -7.85 -7.16
N VAL A 114 -7.58 -8.36 -7.00
CA VAL A 114 -7.82 -9.75 -6.59
C VAL A 114 -7.28 -10.74 -7.62
N GLU A 115 -7.50 -10.48 -8.92
CA GLU A 115 -6.95 -11.27 -10.01
C GLU A 115 -5.41 -11.29 -10.00
N ALA A 116 -4.79 -10.19 -9.60
CA ALA A 116 -3.34 -10.07 -9.46
C ALA A 116 -2.78 -10.75 -8.20
N GLY A 117 -3.62 -11.06 -7.20
CA GLY A 117 -3.21 -11.85 -6.03
C GLY A 117 -3.61 -11.26 -4.67
N VAL A 118 -4.17 -10.06 -4.61
CA VAL A 118 -4.66 -9.43 -3.37
C VAL A 118 -5.79 -10.25 -2.73
N ARG A 119 -5.87 -10.26 -1.39
CA ARG A 119 -6.86 -11.05 -0.65
C ARG A 119 -7.75 -10.27 0.31
N GLN A 120 -7.44 -9.02 0.60
CA GLN A 120 -8.33 -8.12 1.32
C GLN A 120 -8.83 -6.99 0.38
N ILE A 121 -10.12 -6.67 0.48
CA ILE A 121 -10.79 -5.54 -0.19
C ILE A 121 -11.43 -4.69 0.90
#